data_AF-T0QH81-F1
#
_entry.id   AF-T0QH81-F1
#
_cell.length_a   1.000
_cell.length_b   1.000
_cell.length_c   1.000
_cell.angle_alpha   90.00
_cell.angle_beta   90.00
_cell.angle_gamma   90.00
#
_symmetry.space_group_name_H-M   'P 1'
#
loop_
_entity.id
_entity.type
_entity.pdbx_description
1 polymer ?
#
loop_
_entity_poly.entity_id
_entity_poly.type
_entity_poly.pdbx_seq_one_letter_code
_entity_poly.pdbx_strand_id
1 'polypeptide(L)'
;MHLLQPPSLLSLPTDVRGHIYGFLLSARLGFRPSASSSTNPLAWVGTCRAMYDDVQAMELTELAMDFATTQAFLDTMSRLPQRLMRQLKNVRMIGYLLPLNPDTQAFAHPADAINFFPALQLDSMVVEDYFHSPKSASDDYLSHEMTRHQVSYLLATDGWKSLQYVSYSTGFLSLAGASQVGMWDKFLKDMYGQDASVTVYVAKEAHAAPDAYRLLRNDPARVLDDLTDFEHWAPEMAQKAPSRPREVRLIAKRGATKPLVQTCKTLDIASDAFQQQYLWATTIADDARSAY
;
A
#
# COMPACT_ATOMS: atom_id res chain seq x y z
N MET A 1 -14.78 -6.65 -54.76
CA MET A 1 -14.98 -7.19 -53.40
C MET A 1 -14.12 -6.37 -52.46
N HIS A 2 -14.71 -5.48 -51.66
CA HIS A 2 -13.99 -4.88 -50.54
C HIS A 2 -13.83 -5.95 -49.47
N LEU A 3 -12.63 -6.50 -49.34
CA LEU A 3 -12.27 -7.29 -48.16
C LEU A 3 -12.32 -6.33 -46.97
N LEU A 4 -13.39 -6.43 -46.18
CA LEU A 4 -13.49 -5.77 -44.89
C LEU A 4 -12.30 -6.29 -44.07
N GLN A 5 -11.28 -5.45 -43.90
CA GLN A 5 -10.21 -5.74 -42.95
C GLN A 5 -10.86 -5.94 -41.57
N PRO A 6 -10.48 -6.99 -40.85
CA PRO A 6 -10.95 -7.16 -39.48
C PRO A 6 -10.55 -5.92 -38.67
N PRO A 7 -11.45 -5.41 -37.81
CA PRO A 7 -11.14 -4.26 -36.97
C PRO A 7 -9.91 -4.58 -36.12
N SER A 8 -8.88 -3.73 -36.25
CA SER A 8 -7.63 -3.86 -35.50
C SER A 8 -7.57 -2.77 -34.43
N LEU A 9 -7.02 -3.09 -33.25
CA LEU A 9 -6.80 -2.10 -32.19
C LEU A 9 -6.01 -0.89 -32.71
N LEU A 10 -5.05 -1.12 -33.61
CA LEU A 10 -4.22 -0.07 -34.22
C LEU A 10 -4.96 0.78 -35.25
N SER A 11 -6.15 0.36 -35.70
CA SER A 11 -7.00 1.13 -36.61
C SER A 11 -7.90 2.13 -35.88
N LEU A 12 -7.99 2.05 -34.54
CA LEU A 12 -8.72 3.02 -33.74
C LEU A 12 -7.95 4.35 -33.65
N PRO A 13 -8.63 5.50 -33.47
CA PRO A 13 -7.98 6.77 -33.16
C PRO A 13 -7.12 6.68 -31.89
N THR A 14 -6.01 7.43 -31.85
CA THR A 14 -5.06 7.41 -30.71
C THR A 14 -5.74 7.70 -29.38
N ASP A 15 -6.71 8.61 -29.32
CA ASP A 15 -7.44 8.94 -28.09
C ASP A 15 -8.21 7.73 -27.54
N VAL A 16 -8.87 6.98 -28.42
CA VAL A 16 -9.62 5.76 -28.05
C VAL A 16 -8.67 4.67 -27.59
N ARG A 17 -7.53 4.49 -28.28
CA ARG A 17 -6.48 3.56 -27.85
C ARG A 17 -5.94 3.94 -26.48
N GLY A 18 -5.71 5.23 -26.22
CA GLY A 18 -5.29 5.75 -24.92
C GLY A 18 -6.25 5.39 -23.79
N HIS A 19 -7.57 5.47 -24.01
CA HIS A 19 -8.55 5.07 -23.00
C HIS A 19 -8.52 3.56 -22.72
N ILE A 20 -8.39 2.75 -23.78
CA ILE A 20 -8.25 1.29 -23.65
C ILE A 20 -6.96 0.95 -22.90
N TYR A 21 -5.84 1.58 -23.25
CA TYR A 21 -4.56 1.40 -22.59
C TYR A 21 -4.61 1.84 -21.13
N GLY A 22 -5.23 2.97 -20.83
CA GLY A 22 -5.43 3.45 -19.46
C GLY A 22 -6.23 2.44 -18.64
N PHE A 23 -7.31 1.91 -19.20
CA PHE A 23 -8.08 0.82 -18.57
C PHE A 23 -7.22 -0.43 -18.35
N LEU A 24 -6.43 -0.86 -19.34
CA LEU A 24 -5.55 -2.03 -19.21
C LEU A 24 -4.41 -1.81 -18.21
N LEU A 25 -3.89 -0.58 -18.10
CA LEU A 25 -2.83 -0.17 -17.16
C LEU A 25 -3.36 0.09 -15.75
N SER A 26 -4.66 0.40 -15.60
CA SER A 26 -5.32 0.51 -14.30
C SER A 26 -5.36 -0.82 -13.55
N ALA A 27 -5.08 -1.93 -14.24
CA ALA A 27 -4.83 -3.21 -13.60
C ALA A 27 -3.58 -3.12 -12.70
N ARG A 28 -3.77 -3.40 -11.40
CA ARG A 28 -2.68 -3.39 -10.41
C ARG A 28 -1.56 -4.36 -10.81
N LEU A 29 -0.34 -3.84 -10.86
CA LEU A 29 0.86 -4.65 -11.07
C LEU A 29 1.40 -5.10 -9.72
N GLY A 30 1.43 -6.41 -9.47
CA GLY A 30 1.89 -6.89 -8.16
C GLY A 30 1.97 -8.39 -7.96
N PHE A 31 1.97 -8.76 -6.68
CA PHE A 31 2.43 -10.04 -6.18
C PHE A 31 1.62 -11.24 -6.69
N ARG A 32 2.25 -11.99 -7.61
CA ARG A 32 1.77 -13.18 -8.31
C ARG A 32 0.49 -12.97 -9.11
N PRO A 33 0.52 -13.25 -10.43
CA PRO A 33 -0.67 -13.75 -11.09
C PRO A 33 -1.15 -14.98 -10.29
N SER A 34 -2.46 -15.11 -10.05
CA SER A 34 -3.04 -16.37 -9.53
C SER A 34 -2.31 -17.57 -10.15
N ALA A 35 -2.02 -18.63 -9.38
CA ALA A 35 -1.34 -19.83 -9.89
C ALA A 35 -2.00 -20.47 -11.13
N SER A 36 -3.19 -19.99 -11.53
CA SER A 36 -3.93 -20.32 -12.75
C SER A 36 -3.84 -19.32 -13.91
N SER A 37 -3.21 -18.15 -13.76
CA SER A 37 -3.14 -17.08 -14.78
C SER A 37 -1.69 -16.75 -15.09
N SER A 38 -1.06 -17.41 -16.05
CA SER A 38 0.32 -17.09 -16.49
C SER A 38 0.43 -15.76 -17.26
N THR A 39 -0.59 -14.92 -17.25
CA THR A 39 -0.70 -13.74 -18.09
C THR A 39 -0.02 -12.55 -17.41
N ASN A 40 1.18 -12.21 -17.88
CA ASN A 40 1.80 -10.91 -17.59
C ASN A 40 0.82 -9.81 -18.05
N PRO A 41 0.29 -8.96 -17.15
CA PRO A 41 -0.70 -7.93 -17.49
C PRO A 41 -0.18 -6.89 -18.49
N LEU A 42 1.14 -6.79 -18.64
CA LEU A 42 1.81 -5.92 -19.62
C LEU A 42 2.26 -6.67 -20.88
N ALA A 43 1.94 -7.96 -21.05
CA ALA A 43 2.34 -8.73 -22.23
C ALA A 43 1.89 -8.06 -23.54
N TRP A 44 0.72 -7.41 -23.53
CA TRP A 44 0.18 -6.71 -24.68
C TRP A 44 1.04 -5.51 -25.12
N VAL A 45 1.72 -4.83 -24.19
CA VAL A 45 2.59 -3.69 -24.48
C VAL A 45 3.75 -4.12 -25.39
N GLY A 46 4.23 -5.36 -25.22
CA GLY A 46 5.30 -5.94 -26.03
C GLY A 46 4.86 -6.56 -27.35
N THR A 47 3.56 -6.53 -27.70
CA THR A 47 3.08 -7.22 -28.91
C THR A 47 3.45 -6.50 -30.20
N CYS A 48 3.51 -5.16 -30.19
CA CYS A 48 4.02 -4.39 -31.32
C CYS A 48 4.60 -3.04 -30.90
N ARG A 49 5.43 -2.45 -31.77
CA ARG A 49 6.12 -1.19 -31.51
C ARG A 49 5.16 -0.01 -31.33
N ALA A 50 4.06 0.04 -32.09
CA ALA A 50 3.09 1.12 -31.98
C ALA A 50 2.42 1.15 -30.60
N MET A 51 2.06 -0.01 -30.04
CA MET A 51 1.51 -0.08 -28.68
C MET A 51 2.55 0.31 -27.63
N TYR A 52 3.79 -0.12 -27.80
CA TYR A 52 4.89 0.27 -26.92
C TYR A 52 5.10 1.78 -26.92
N ASP A 53 5.18 2.40 -28.09
CA ASP A 53 5.41 3.84 -28.24
C ASP A 53 4.22 4.65 -27.68
N ASP A 54 2.97 4.21 -27.94
CA ASP A 54 1.76 4.83 -27.39
C ASP A 54 1.78 4.78 -25.85
N VAL A 55 2.07 3.61 -25.25
CA VAL A 55 2.11 3.44 -23.79
C VAL A 55 3.27 4.20 -23.14
N GLN A 56 4.43 4.26 -23.80
CA GLN A 56 5.57 5.02 -23.31
C GLN A 56 5.28 6.53 -23.22
N ALA A 57 4.43 7.03 -24.13
CA ALA A 57 3.98 8.42 -24.12
C ALA A 57 2.91 8.70 -23.06
N MET A 58 2.27 7.66 -22.49
CA MET A 58 1.29 7.82 -21.41
C MET A 58 1.99 8.10 -20.08
N GLU A 59 1.37 8.97 -19.28
CA GLU A 59 1.79 9.12 -17.89
C GLU A 59 1.39 7.85 -17.11
N LEU A 60 2.33 7.24 -16.39
CA LEU A 60 2.06 6.07 -15.55
C LEU A 60 1.27 6.42 -14.27
N THR A 61 0.51 7.51 -14.28
CA THR A 61 -0.29 7.99 -13.13
C THR A 61 -1.38 7.01 -12.75
N GLU A 62 -1.95 6.32 -13.73
CA GLU A 62 -2.99 5.31 -13.53
C GLU A 62 -2.44 3.96 -13.05
N LEU A 63 -1.11 3.81 -13.01
CA LEU A 63 -0.47 2.58 -12.59
C LEU A 63 -0.51 2.46 -11.07
N ALA A 64 -1.17 1.40 -10.58
CA ALA A 64 -1.13 1.01 -9.19
C ALA A 64 -0.20 -0.19 -8.99
N MET A 65 0.72 -0.08 -8.03
CA MET A 65 1.69 -1.13 -7.72
C MET A 65 1.40 -1.75 -6.36
N ASP A 66 1.38 -3.09 -6.33
CA ASP A 66 1.15 -3.86 -5.12
C ASP A 66 2.41 -4.66 -4.75
N PHE A 67 2.92 -4.45 -3.53
CA PHE A 67 4.11 -5.10 -3.01
C PHE A 67 3.76 -5.98 -1.81
N ALA A 68 4.08 -7.29 -1.83
CA ALA A 68 3.76 -8.13 -0.68
C ALA A 68 4.65 -7.89 0.54
N THR A 69 5.73 -7.10 0.42
CA THR A 69 6.57 -6.72 1.54
C THR A 69 7.16 -5.34 1.31
N THR A 70 7.52 -4.64 2.39
CA THR A 70 8.32 -3.41 2.35
C THR A 70 9.66 -3.63 1.65
N GLN A 71 10.24 -4.82 1.75
CA GLN A 71 11.44 -5.21 1.01
C GLN A 71 11.21 -5.19 -0.51
N ALA A 72 10.16 -5.85 -1.01
CA ALA A 72 9.86 -5.87 -2.44
C ALA A 72 9.61 -4.46 -3.00
N PHE A 73 9.04 -3.57 -2.18
CA PHE A 73 8.94 -2.15 -2.49
C PHE A 73 10.33 -1.52 -2.64
N LEU A 74 11.22 -1.63 -1.65
CA LEU A 74 12.59 -1.07 -1.71
C LEU A 74 13.37 -1.58 -2.94
N ASP A 75 13.26 -2.86 -3.26
CA ASP A 75 13.96 -3.51 -4.37
C ASP A 75 13.56 -2.95 -5.72
N THR A 76 12.25 -2.74 -5.86
CA THR A 76 11.67 -2.26 -7.10
C THR A 76 11.98 -0.77 -7.25
N MET A 77 11.72 0.01 -6.20
CA MET A 77 11.87 1.45 -6.23
C MET A 77 13.33 1.89 -6.40
N SER A 78 14.30 1.17 -5.80
CA SER A 78 15.74 1.47 -5.96
C SER A 78 16.26 1.27 -7.39
N ARG A 79 15.57 0.46 -8.21
CA ARG A 79 15.93 0.21 -9.62
C ARG A 79 15.17 1.12 -10.59
N LEU A 80 14.12 1.80 -10.13
CA LEU A 80 13.31 2.65 -10.99
C LEU A 80 14.01 4.00 -11.24
N PRO A 81 14.14 4.43 -12.51
CA PRO A 81 14.58 5.79 -12.82
C PRO A 81 13.69 6.84 -12.14
N GLN A 82 14.29 7.91 -11.61
CA GLN A 82 13.56 8.97 -10.91
C GLN A 82 12.38 9.54 -11.72
N ARG A 83 12.49 9.61 -13.05
CA ARG A 83 11.40 10.06 -13.94
C ARG A 83 10.14 9.21 -13.80
N LEU A 84 10.27 7.89 -13.70
CA LEU A 84 9.15 6.96 -13.58
C LEU A 84 8.61 6.97 -12.15
N MET A 85 9.51 7.06 -11.17
CA MET A 85 9.14 7.16 -9.75
C MET A 85 8.21 8.33 -9.46
N ARG A 86 8.42 9.49 -10.09
CA ARG A 86 7.54 10.68 -9.96
C ARG A 86 6.14 10.49 -10.54
N GLN A 87 6.00 9.58 -11.50
CA GLN A 87 4.73 9.26 -12.14
C GLN A 87 3.92 8.25 -11.34
N LEU A 88 4.53 7.50 -10.42
CA LEU A 88 3.81 6.57 -9.55
C LEU A 88 2.93 7.33 -8.56
N LYS A 89 1.63 7.08 -8.63
CA LYS A 89 0.63 7.72 -7.75
C LYS A 89 -0.01 6.78 -6.77
N ASN A 90 -0.03 5.47 -7.05
CA ASN A 90 -0.80 4.51 -6.28
C ASN A 90 0.10 3.35 -5.87
N VAL A 91 0.31 3.18 -4.56
CA VAL A 91 1.12 2.09 -4.00
C VAL A 91 0.34 1.39 -2.90
N ARG A 92 0.41 0.07 -2.90
CA ARG A 92 -0.06 -0.77 -1.82
C ARG A 92 1.06 -1.68 -1.35
N MET A 93 1.23 -1.85 -0.05
CA MET A 93 2.19 -2.80 0.50
C MET A 93 1.74 -3.46 1.80
N ILE A 94 2.28 -4.62 2.12
CA ILE A 94 2.23 -5.14 3.50
C ILE A 94 3.37 -4.51 4.29
N GLY A 95 3.04 -3.97 5.46
CA GLY A 95 3.93 -3.20 6.33
C GLY A 95 4.95 -4.05 7.09
N TYR A 96 5.70 -4.89 6.40
CA TYR A 96 6.78 -5.68 7.00
C TYR A 96 7.87 -4.77 7.60
N LEU A 97 8.32 -5.12 8.80
CA LEU A 97 9.53 -4.52 9.35
C LEU A 97 10.75 -5.11 8.64
N LEU A 98 11.62 -4.24 8.16
CA LEU A 98 12.89 -4.66 7.58
C LEU A 98 13.95 -4.70 8.69
N PRO A 99 14.49 -5.87 9.09
CA PRO A 99 15.61 -5.89 10.03
C PRO A 99 16.79 -5.10 9.44
N LEU A 100 17.23 -4.07 10.17
CA LEU A 100 18.38 -3.21 9.88
C LEU A 100 19.54 -3.44 10.85
N ASN A 101 19.38 -4.25 11.89
CA ASN A 101 20.48 -4.80 12.68
C ASN A 101 19.89 -5.84 13.65
N PRO A 102 20.26 -7.12 13.55
CA PRO A 102 19.73 -8.14 14.44
C PRO A 102 20.23 -7.97 15.89
N ASP A 103 21.46 -7.49 16.09
CA ASP A 103 22.07 -7.34 17.41
C ASP A 103 21.47 -6.17 18.20
N THR A 104 21.10 -5.09 17.50
CA THR A 104 20.46 -3.92 18.13
C THR A 104 18.95 -3.93 18.00
N GLN A 105 18.36 -4.97 17.41
CA GLN A 105 16.94 -5.04 17.09
C GLN A 105 16.45 -3.78 16.34
N ALA A 106 17.30 -3.22 15.47
CA ALA A 106 16.92 -2.07 14.66
C ALA A 106 16.10 -2.56 13.47
N PHE A 107 14.99 -1.88 13.18
CA PHE A 107 14.13 -2.18 12.05
C PHE A 107 13.84 -0.91 11.25
N ALA A 108 13.78 -1.03 9.93
CA ALA A 108 13.20 -0.02 9.07
C ALA A 108 11.68 -0.27 9.03
N HIS A 109 10.93 0.78 9.32
CA HIS A 109 9.49 0.76 9.14
C HIS A 109 9.13 1.05 7.67
N PRO A 110 7.92 0.70 7.22
CA PRO A 110 7.42 1.12 5.90
C PRO A 110 7.51 2.63 5.67
N ALA A 111 7.32 3.41 6.74
CA ALA A 111 7.56 4.85 6.79
C ALA A 111 8.99 5.24 6.34
N ASP A 112 10.02 4.54 6.82
CA ASP A 112 11.40 4.82 6.44
C ASP A 112 11.65 4.49 4.96
N ALA A 113 11.06 3.39 4.47
CA ALA A 113 11.17 3.00 3.07
C ALA A 113 10.65 4.06 2.09
N ILE A 114 9.54 4.72 2.42
CA ILE A 114 9.02 5.85 1.62
C ILE A 114 10.00 7.02 1.64
N ASN A 115 10.53 7.35 2.82
CA ASN A 115 11.45 8.46 3.02
C ASN A 115 12.78 8.33 2.25
N PHE A 116 13.16 7.13 1.78
CA PHE A 116 14.35 6.94 0.94
C PHE A 116 14.15 7.41 -0.51
N PHE A 117 12.91 7.62 -0.94
CA PHE A 117 12.58 7.95 -2.31
C PHE A 117 11.96 9.36 -2.39
N PRO A 118 12.77 10.44 -2.37
CA PRO A 118 12.28 11.83 -2.36
C PRO A 118 11.43 12.20 -3.59
N ALA A 119 11.63 11.46 -4.67
CA ALA A 119 10.90 11.66 -5.91
C ALA A 119 9.49 11.01 -5.90
N LEU A 120 9.17 10.23 -4.86
CA LEU A 120 7.90 9.54 -4.73
C LEU A 120 6.85 10.50 -4.16
N GLN A 121 5.79 10.73 -4.92
CA GLN A 121 4.71 11.66 -4.56
C GLN A 121 3.38 10.98 -4.87
N LEU A 122 2.95 10.13 -3.94
CA LEU A 122 1.78 9.27 -4.07
C LEU A 122 0.49 10.08 -3.89
N ASP A 123 -0.50 9.80 -4.72
CA ASP A 123 -1.87 10.23 -4.47
C ASP A 123 -2.54 9.31 -3.44
N SER A 124 -2.30 8.00 -3.54
CA SER A 124 -2.84 6.99 -2.63
C SER A 124 -1.77 5.99 -2.19
N MET A 125 -1.70 5.77 -0.88
CA MET A 125 -0.89 4.75 -0.25
C MET A 125 -1.76 3.83 0.58
N VAL A 126 -1.61 2.52 0.42
CA VAL A 126 -2.29 1.52 1.25
C VAL A 126 -1.23 0.68 1.95
N VAL A 127 -1.32 0.56 3.28
CA VAL A 127 -0.46 -0.30 4.07
C VAL A 127 -1.31 -1.31 4.83
N GLU A 128 -0.96 -2.58 4.68
CA GLU A 128 -1.59 -3.66 5.43
C GLU A 128 -0.77 -4.02 6.66
N ASP A 129 -1.47 -4.29 7.75
CA ASP A 129 -0.92 -4.71 9.02
C ASP A 129 -0.30 -6.11 8.90
N TYR A 130 0.98 -6.19 9.23
CA TYR A 130 1.71 -7.45 9.28
C TYR A 130 1.51 -8.20 10.61
N PHE A 131 1.29 -7.48 11.71
CA PHE A 131 1.29 -8.05 13.07
C PHE A 131 0.02 -8.85 13.38
N HIS A 132 -1.10 -8.51 12.73
CA HIS A 132 -2.38 -9.17 12.93
C HIS A 132 -2.82 -9.91 11.66
N SER A 133 -2.50 -11.20 11.60
CA SER A 133 -2.98 -12.05 10.50
C SER A 133 -4.47 -12.37 10.69
N PRO A 134 -5.27 -12.42 9.60
CA PRO A 134 -6.67 -12.87 9.68
C PRO A 134 -6.84 -14.29 10.21
N LYS A 135 -5.77 -15.10 10.14
CA LYS A 135 -5.73 -16.51 10.60
C LYS A 135 -5.18 -16.64 12.02
N SER A 136 -4.61 -15.58 12.58
CA SER A 136 -4.08 -15.60 13.93
C SER A 136 -5.22 -15.43 14.93
N ALA A 137 -5.34 -16.40 15.83
CA ALA A 137 -6.22 -16.26 17.00
C ALA A 137 -5.51 -15.56 18.16
N SER A 138 -4.19 -15.37 18.09
CA SER A 138 -3.42 -14.66 19.11
C SER A 138 -3.37 -13.18 18.77
N ASP A 139 -4.15 -12.41 19.50
CA ASP A 139 -3.94 -10.98 19.72
C ASP A 139 -3.04 -10.85 20.94
N ASP A 140 -1.90 -10.18 20.79
CA ASP A 140 -1.00 -9.88 21.89
C ASP A 140 -0.72 -8.37 21.98
N TYR A 141 -0.39 -7.93 23.19
CA TYR A 141 -0.14 -6.52 23.50
C TYR A 141 0.98 -5.92 22.65
N LEU A 142 2.05 -6.68 22.35
CA LEU A 142 3.17 -6.18 21.56
C LEU A 142 2.76 -5.96 20.11
N SER A 143 2.01 -6.89 19.52
CA SER A 143 1.45 -6.75 18.16
C SER A 143 0.59 -5.49 18.05
N HIS A 144 -0.25 -5.21 19.05
CA HIS A 144 -1.04 -3.98 19.13
C HIS A 144 -0.19 -2.71 19.21
N GLU A 145 0.83 -2.70 20.07
CA GLU A 145 1.75 -1.56 20.19
C GLU A 145 2.50 -1.32 18.87
N MET A 146 2.97 -2.38 18.23
CA MET A 146 3.71 -2.28 16.96
C MET A 146 2.83 -1.73 15.83
N THR A 147 1.59 -2.19 15.70
CA THR A 147 0.61 -1.61 14.77
C THR A 147 0.36 -0.14 15.05
N ARG A 148 0.13 0.24 16.31
CA ARG A 148 -0.10 1.63 16.73
C ARG A 148 1.08 2.55 16.38
N HIS A 149 2.31 2.08 16.63
CA HIS A 149 3.53 2.80 16.26
C HIS A 149 3.70 2.92 14.75
N GLN A 150 3.46 1.83 14.00
CA GLN A 150 3.57 1.85 12.54
C GLN A 150 2.60 2.86 11.91
N VAL A 151 1.34 2.89 12.34
CA VAL A 151 0.35 3.90 11.91
C VAL A 151 0.85 5.30 12.21
N SER A 152 1.34 5.54 13.43
CA SER A 152 1.83 6.86 13.85
C SER A 152 3.01 7.34 12.99
N TYR A 153 3.96 6.45 12.66
CA TYR A 153 5.09 6.78 11.79
C TYR A 153 4.68 7.03 10.34
N LEU A 154 3.72 6.27 9.81
CA LEU A 154 3.19 6.50 8.47
C LEU A 154 2.47 7.85 8.37
N LEU A 155 1.68 8.22 9.40
CA LEU A 155 1.02 9.52 9.48
C LEU A 155 2.02 10.69 9.49
N ALA A 156 3.16 10.50 10.16
CA ALA A 156 4.24 11.49 10.22
C ALA A 156 5.12 11.54 8.95
N THR A 157 5.02 10.56 8.05
CA THR A 157 5.91 10.44 6.88
C THR A 157 5.38 11.19 5.68
N ASP A 158 6.14 12.14 5.14
CA ASP A 158 5.81 12.82 3.89
C ASP A 158 5.91 11.93 2.64
N GLY A 159 5.11 12.21 1.60
CA GLY A 159 5.18 11.51 0.31
C GLY A 159 3.86 10.87 -0.18
N TRP A 160 2.75 11.07 0.54
CA TRP A 160 1.41 10.62 0.13
C TRP A 160 0.35 11.72 0.36
N LYS A 161 -0.73 11.74 -0.43
CA LYS A 161 -1.90 12.62 -0.22
C LYS A 161 -3.00 11.94 0.60
N SER A 162 -3.29 10.67 0.27
CA SER A 162 -4.20 9.80 1.01
C SER A 162 -3.46 8.54 1.48
N LEU A 163 -3.63 8.19 2.75
CA LEU A 163 -3.09 6.97 3.35
C LEU A 163 -4.25 6.13 3.87
N GLN A 164 -4.26 4.86 3.51
CA GLN A 164 -5.12 3.86 4.10
C GLN A 164 -4.27 2.83 4.84
N TYR A 165 -4.66 2.52 6.07
CA TYR A 165 -4.06 1.43 6.84
C TYR A 165 -5.13 0.39 7.15
N VAL A 166 -4.83 -0.88 6.86
CA VAL A 166 -5.78 -2.00 7.04
C VAL A 166 -5.22 -2.94 8.10
N SER A 167 -5.98 -3.19 9.16
CA SER A 167 -5.63 -4.15 10.22
C SER A 167 -6.78 -5.10 10.49
N TYR A 168 -6.47 -6.27 11.05
CA TYR A 168 -7.47 -7.26 11.45
C TYR A 168 -7.76 -7.26 12.94
N SER A 169 -7.16 -6.36 13.71
CA SER A 169 -7.44 -6.22 15.14
C SER A 169 -7.92 -4.81 15.48
N THR A 170 -8.78 -4.71 16.50
CA THR A 170 -9.17 -3.43 17.11
C THR A 170 -8.33 -3.10 18.35
N GLY A 171 -7.51 -4.04 18.84
CA GLY A 171 -6.81 -3.89 20.11
C GLY A 171 -5.85 -2.72 20.15
N PHE A 172 -5.17 -2.42 19.02
CA PHE A 172 -4.26 -1.27 18.91
C PHE A 172 -4.93 0.10 19.08
N LEU A 173 -6.25 0.19 18.83
CA LEU A 173 -7.04 1.41 19.05
C LEU A 173 -7.39 1.60 20.53
N SER A 174 -7.45 0.51 21.30
CA SER A 174 -7.90 0.48 22.69
C SER A 174 -6.78 0.74 23.70
N LEU A 175 -5.50 0.66 23.27
CA LEU A 175 -4.34 0.79 24.15
C LEU A 175 -4.20 2.16 24.84
N ALA A 176 -4.61 3.25 24.17
CA ALA A 176 -4.22 4.59 24.59
C ALA A 176 -5.09 5.19 25.70
N GLY A 177 -6.20 4.57 26.12
CA GLY A 177 -7.16 5.08 27.12
C GLY A 177 -7.90 6.38 26.74
N ALA A 178 -7.22 7.33 26.08
CA ALA A 178 -7.75 8.45 25.34
C ALA A 178 -8.07 8.04 23.88
N SER A 179 -8.84 8.87 23.16
CA SER A 179 -9.12 8.64 21.74
C SER A 179 -7.82 8.77 20.91
N GLN A 180 -7.11 7.65 20.72
CA GLN A 180 -5.91 7.55 19.88
C GLN A 180 -6.16 8.12 18.48
N VAL A 181 -7.35 7.86 17.94
CA VAL A 181 -7.80 8.40 16.65
C VAL A 181 -7.88 9.92 16.68
N GLY A 182 -8.44 10.51 17.74
CA GLY A 182 -8.47 11.96 17.92
C GLY A 182 -7.08 12.58 18.05
N MET A 183 -6.12 11.88 18.65
CA MET A 183 -4.72 12.34 18.71
C MET A 183 -4.07 12.34 17.32
N TRP A 184 -4.30 11.30 16.51
CA TRP A 184 -3.83 11.23 15.13
C TRP A 184 -4.45 12.31 14.25
N ASP A 185 -5.77 12.52 14.35
CA ASP A 185 -6.49 13.55 13.61
C ASP A 185 -5.97 14.95 13.96
N LYS A 186 -5.83 15.24 15.26
CA LYS A 186 -5.26 16.50 15.73
C LYS A 186 -3.83 16.71 15.21
N PHE A 187 -2.97 15.71 15.34
CA PHE A 187 -1.60 15.76 14.83
C PHE A 187 -1.57 16.10 13.34
N LEU A 188 -2.41 15.44 12.53
CA LEU A 188 -2.44 15.66 11.09
C LEU A 188 -2.96 17.06 10.74
N LYS A 189 -3.95 17.58 11.49
CA LYS A 189 -4.46 18.96 11.32
C LYS A 189 -3.45 20.02 11.71
N ASP A 190 -2.74 19.83 12.82
CA ASP A 190 -1.68 20.73 13.27
C ASP A 190 -0.56 20.78 12.22
N MET A 191 -0.22 19.63 11.62
CA MET A 191 0.84 19.51 10.61
C MET A 191 0.44 19.97 9.21
N TYR A 192 -0.75 19.62 8.72
CA TYR A 192 -1.16 19.79 7.31
C TYR A 192 -2.36 20.71 7.10
N GLY A 193 -2.87 21.35 8.16
CA GLY A 193 -3.99 22.28 8.10
C GLY A 193 -5.34 21.62 8.43
N GLN A 194 -6.36 22.45 8.64
CA GLN A 194 -7.68 22.00 9.12
C GLN A 194 -8.42 21.06 8.16
N ASP A 195 -8.08 21.08 6.87
CA ASP A 195 -8.64 20.20 5.84
C ASP A 195 -8.07 18.76 5.92
N ALA A 196 -7.01 18.54 6.71
CA ALA A 196 -6.50 17.21 6.97
C ALA A 196 -7.41 16.44 7.93
N SER A 197 -7.46 15.12 7.81
CA SER A 197 -8.31 14.27 8.66
C SER A 197 -7.75 12.86 8.82
N VAL A 198 -8.08 12.26 9.97
CA VAL A 198 -7.92 10.81 10.21
C VAL A 198 -9.26 10.23 10.65
N THR A 199 -9.76 9.26 9.89
CA THR A 199 -11.01 8.56 10.18
C THR A 199 -10.75 7.07 10.29
N VAL A 200 -11.36 6.43 11.28
CA VAL A 200 -11.25 4.97 11.47
C VAL A 200 -12.62 4.33 11.35
N TYR A 201 -12.65 3.23 10.62
CA TYR A 201 -13.80 2.40 10.34
C TYR A 201 -13.54 0.99 10.85
N VAL A 202 -14.54 0.35 11.42
CA VAL A 202 -14.49 -1.03 11.91
C VAL A 202 -15.61 -1.82 11.25
N ALA A 203 -15.34 -3.05 10.83
CA ALA A 203 -16.37 -3.92 10.26
C ALA A 203 -17.52 -4.16 11.26
N LYS A 204 -18.77 -4.15 10.77
CA LYS A 204 -19.98 -4.34 11.60
C LYS A 204 -20.07 -5.74 12.19
N GLU A 205 -19.66 -6.76 11.42
CA GLU A 205 -19.69 -8.15 11.86
C GLU A 205 -18.27 -8.71 12.03
N ALA A 206 -18.13 -9.67 12.95
CA ALA A 206 -16.92 -10.47 13.15
C ALA A 206 -16.60 -11.42 11.97
N HIS A 207 -17.30 -11.29 10.85
CA HIS A 207 -17.16 -12.13 9.67
C HIS A 207 -17.15 -11.28 8.41
N ALA A 208 -15.94 -10.99 7.93
CA ALA A 208 -15.56 -11.17 6.54
C ALA A 208 -14.06 -10.91 6.50
N ALA A 209 -13.25 -11.92 6.77
CA ALA A 209 -11.97 -11.97 6.10
C ALA A 209 -12.28 -12.50 4.69
N PRO A 210 -12.35 -11.67 3.64
CA PRO A 210 -11.52 -12.07 2.52
C PRO A 210 -10.12 -12.17 3.14
N ASP A 211 -9.47 -13.32 3.02
CA ASP A 211 -8.03 -13.42 3.23
C ASP A 211 -7.40 -12.09 2.77
N ALA A 212 -6.59 -11.40 3.58
CA ALA A 212 -5.88 -10.20 3.11
C ALA A 212 -5.08 -10.53 1.84
N TYR A 213 -4.56 -11.77 1.80
CA TYR A 213 -4.00 -12.43 0.62
C TYR A 213 -4.95 -12.48 -0.59
N ARG A 214 -6.28 -12.50 -0.43
CA ARG A 214 -7.29 -12.43 -1.51
C ARG A 214 -7.62 -11.03 -2.00
N LEU A 215 -7.43 -9.95 -1.23
CA LEU A 215 -7.52 -8.59 -1.78
C LEU A 215 -6.36 -8.28 -2.73
N LEU A 216 -5.23 -8.99 -2.60
CA LEU A 216 -4.12 -8.99 -3.56
C LEU A 216 -4.27 -10.08 -4.65
N ARG A 217 -4.87 -11.24 -4.33
CA ARG A 217 -5.00 -12.37 -5.29
C ARG A 217 -6.22 -12.33 -6.22
N ASN A 218 -7.36 -11.74 -5.82
CA ASN A 218 -8.65 -12.04 -6.49
C ASN A 218 -9.40 -10.83 -7.07
N ASP A 219 -9.11 -9.59 -6.67
CA ASP A 219 -9.85 -8.44 -7.19
C ASP A 219 -9.08 -7.11 -7.04
N PRO A 220 -8.17 -6.78 -7.97
CA PRO A 220 -7.49 -5.48 -7.99
C PRO A 220 -8.46 -4.31 -8.23
N ALA A 221 -9.69 -4.59 -8.68
CA ALA A 221 -10.75 -3.60 -8.92
C ALA A 221 -11.69 -3.42 -7.70
N ARG A 222 -11.55 -4.21 -6.63
CA ARG A 222 -12.34 -3.98 -5.41
C ARG A 222 -11.93 -2.65 -4.81
N VAL A 223 -12.85 -1.70 -4.92
CA VAL A 223 -12.74 -0.35 -4.40
C VAL A 223 -12.54 -0.45 -2.89
N LEU A 224 -11.32 -0.17 -2.42
CA LEU A 224 -10.99 -0.13 -1.00
C LEU A 224 -11.78 0.96 -0.24
N ASP A 225 -12.46 1.83 -0.98
CA ASP A 225 -13.38 2.85 -0.48
C ASP A 225 -14.81 2.34 -0.24
N ASP A 226 -15.13 1.07 -0.57
CA ASP A 226 -16.42 0.49 -0.16
C ASP A 226 -16.40 0.19 1.33
N LEU A 227 -17.12 1.04 2.07
CA LEU A 227 -17.27 1.03 3.52
C LEU A 227 -18.69 0.67 3.96
N THR A 228 -19.52 0.11 3.07
CA THR A 228 -20.94 -0.19 3.34
C THR A 228 -21.13 -1.08 4.58
N ASP A 229 -20.22 -2.04 4.76
CA ASP A 229 -20.23 -3.00 5.89
C ASP A 229 -19.40 -2.54 7.10
N PHE A 230 -19.01 -1.26 7.12
CA PHE A 230 -18.23 -0.66 8.19
C PHE A 230 -19.04 0.36 8.98
N GLU A 231 -18.67 0.55 10.24
CA GLU A 231 -19.14 1.62 11.12
C GLU A 231 -17.97 2.49 11.58
N HIS A 232 -18.24 3.75 11.91
CA HIS A 232 -17.22 4.64 12.44
C HIS A 232 -16.74 4.15 13.80
N TRP A 233 -15.42 4.18 14.03
CA TRP A 233 -14.87 3.92 15.35
C TRP A 233 -15.41 4.91 16.37
N ALA A 234 -15.89 4.36 17.49
CA ALA A 234 -16.30 5.12 18.65
C ALA A 234 -15.60 4.55 19.90
N PRO A 235 -15.14 5.38 20.85
CA PRO A 235 -14.41 4.91 22.04
C PRO A 235 -15.15 3.83 22.85
N GLU A 236 -16.48 3.81 22.82
CA GLU A 236 -17.32 2.82 23.50
C GLU A 236 -17.13 1.41 22.90
N MET A 237 -16.67 1.32 21.66
CA MET A 237 -16.34 0.05 20.99
C MET A 237 -15.13 -0.63 21.63
N ALA A 238 -14.22 0.12 22.26
CA ALA A 238 -13.09 -0.45 23.01
C ALA A 238 -13.56 -1.20 24.27
N GLN A 239 -14.67 -0.77 24.87
CA GLN A 239 -15.24 -1.37 26.08
C GLN A 239 -16.07 -2.61 25.77
N LYS A 240 -16.64 -2.68 24.57
CA LYS A 240 -17.31 -3.87 24.03
C LYS A 240 -16.26 -4.78 23.40
N ALA A 241 -15.51 -5.51 24.23
CA ALA A 241 -14.55 -6.49 23.74
C ALA A 241 -15.23 -7.38 22.70
N PRO A 242 -14.85 -7.30 21.41
CA PRO A 242 -15.47 -8.13 20.41
C PRO A 242 -15.05 -9.58 20.69
N SER A 243 -15.97 -10.53 20.54
CA SER A 243 -15.66 -11.95 20.73
C SER A 243 -14.63 -12.48 19.73
N ARG A 244 -14.33 -11.71 18.67
CA ARG A 244 -13.36 -12.00 17.60
C ARG A 244 -12.76 -10.70 17.02
N PRO A 245 -11.58 -10.77 16.38
CA PRO A 245 -10.98 -9.63 15.69
C PRO A 245 -11.89 -9.11 14.55
N ARG A 246 -11.89 -7.80 14.32
CA ARG A 246 -12.67 -7.12 13.27
C ARG A 246 -11.72 -6.34 12.36
N GLU A 247 -11.99 -6.34 11.06
CA GLU A 247 -11.22 -5.50 10.13
C GLU A 247 -11.38 -4.03 10.52
N VAL A 248 -10.24 -3.35 10.61
CA VAL A 248 -10.12 -1.92 10.86
C VAL A 248 -9.52 -1.28 9.62
N ARG A 249 -10.18 -0.24 9.13
CA ARG A 249 -9.67 0.65 8.08
C ARG A 249 -9.46 2.03 8.64
N LEU A 250 -8.22 2.47 8.67
CA LEU A 250 -7.86 3.85 8.93
C LEU A 250 -7.66 4.55 7.60
N ILE A 251 -8.28 5.71 7.43
CA ILE A 251 -8.16 6.57 6.25
C ILE A 251 -7.67 7.94 6.74
N ALA A 252 -6.51 8.35 6.25
CA ALA A 252 -5.91 9.65 6.52
C ALA A 252 -5.78 10.45 5.22
N LYS A 253 -6.16 11.72 5.27
CA LYS A 253 -6.06 12.64 4.13
C LYS A 253 -5.34 13.91 4.56
N ARG A 254 -4.44 14.40 3.71
CA ARG A 254 -3.73 15.66 3.95
C ARG A 254 -4.48 16.84 3.37
N GLY A 255 -4.29 18.00 3.99
CA GLY A 255 -4.77 19.26 3.44
C GLY A 255 -4.06 19.61 2.14
N ALA A 256 -4.82 20.03 1.12
CA ALA A 256 -4.31 20.36 -0.21
C ALA A 256 -3.42 21.62 -0.26
N THR A 257 -3.34 22.36 0.85
CA THR A 257 -2.74 23.69 0.92
C THR A 257 -1.24 23.68 1.23
N LYS A 258 -0.69 22.58 1.76
CA LYS A 258 0.75 22.46 2.02
C LYS A 258 1.43 21.61 0.94
N PRO A 259 2.50 22.11 0.29
CA PRO A 259 3.29 21.29 -0.62
C PRO A 259 3.92 20.13 0.15
N LEU A 260 4.01 18.97 -0.49
CA LEU A 260 4.68 17.81 0.08
C LEU A 260 6.18 18.13 0.18
N VAL A 261 6.70 18.23 1.41
CA VAL A 261 8.12 18.49 1.69
C VAL A 261 8.71 17.21 2.25
N GLN A 262 9.31 16.38 1.42
CA GLN A 262 9.87 15.12 1.90
C GLN A 262 11.20 15.38 2.61
N THR A 263 11.22 15.20 3.93
CA THR A 263 12.47 15.18 4.69
C THR A 263 13.11 13.80 4.55
N CYS A 264 14.01 13.64 3.57
CA CYS A 264 14.80 12.41 3.46
C CYS A 264 15.67 12.22 4.70
N LYS A 265 15.56 11.05 5.33
CA LYS A 265 16.67 10.48 6.08
C LYS A 265 17.55 9.75 5.07
N THR A 266 18.80 10.17 4.89
CA THR A 266 19.76 9.43 4.08
C THR A 266 20.11 8.14 4.80
N LEU A 267 19.61 7.01 4.28
CA LEU A 267 20.12 5.68 4.63
C LEU A 267 21.18 5.31 3.61
N ASP A 268 22.34 4.85 4.06
CA ASP A 268 23.38 4.34 3.18
C ASP A 268 23.02 2.91 2.72
N ILE A 269 22.15 2.83 1.71
CA ILE A 269 21.68 1.58 1.08
C ILE A 269 22.84 0.78 0.47
N ALA A 270 23.97 1.44 0.19
CA ALA A 270 25.18 0.81 -0.32
C ALA A 270 26.10 0.24 0.77
N SER A 271 25.79 0.49 2.05
CA SER A 271 26.61 -0.03 3.15
C SER A 271 26.54 -1.56 3.24
N ASP A 272 27.68 -2.20 3.53
CA ASP A 272 27.77 -3.65 3.73
C ASP A 272 26.84 -4.13 4.86
N ALA A 273 26.61 -3.28 5.87
CA ALA A 273 25.67 -3.51 6.95
C ALA A 273 24.24 -3.68 6.41
N PHE A 274 23.77 -2.69 5.62
CA PHE A 274 22.45 -2.77 4.97
C PHE A 274 22.32 -4.01 4.09
N GLN A 275 23.36 -4.36 3.31
CA GLN A 275 23.36 -5.54 2.44
C GLN A 275 23.24 -6.86 3.21
N GLN A 276 23.97 -7.04 4.31
CA GLN A 276 23.88 -8.26 5.12
C GLN A 276 22.52 -8.42 5.81
N GLN A 277 21.91 -7.31 6.22
CA GLN A 277 20.63 -7.30 6.92
C GLN A 277 19.45 -7.45 5.95
N TYR A 278 19.61 -6.88 4.76
CA TYR A 278 18.75 -7.11 3.61
C TYR A 278 18.67 -8.61 3.24
N LEU A 279 19.78 -9.36 3.32
CA LEU A 279 19.78 -10.81 3.10
C LEU A 279 18.93 -11.57 4.13
N TRP A 280 18.93 -11.14 5.40
CA TRP A 280 18.06 -11.70 6.42
C TRP A 280 16.58 -11.40 6.17
N ALA A 281 16.27 -10.17 5.75
CA ALA A 281 14.92 -9.80 5.36
C ALA A 281 14.40 -10.61 4.18
N THR A 282 15.26 -10.94 3.20
CA THR A 282 14.87 -11.84 2.10
C THR A 282 14.52 -13.23 2.59
N THR A 283 15.23 -13.78 3.59
CA THR A 283 14.89 -15.07 4.20
C THR A 283 13.53 -15.03 4.89
N ILE A 284 13.24 -13.98 5.66
CA ILE A 284 11.91 -13.80 6.30
C ILE A 284 10.82 -13.61 5.24
N ALA A 285 11.10 -12.86 4.18
CA ALA A 285 10.16 -12.69 3.08
C ALA A 285 9.89 -14.00 2.33
N ASP A 286 10.89 -14.89 2.20
CA ASP A 286 10.73 -16.22 1.62
C ASP A 286 9.99 -17.18 2.56
N ASP A 287 10.18 -17.07 3.87
CA ASP A 287 9.37 -17.75 4.88
C ASP A 287 7.92 -17.27 4.82
N ALA A 288 7.68 -15.96 4.70
CA ALA A 288 6.34 -15.41 4.46
C ALA A 288 5.76 -15.79 3.10
N ARG A 289 6.58 -16.10 2.09
CA ARG A 289 6.09 -16.65 0.80
C ARG A 289 5.75 -18.13 0.88
N SER A 290 6.31 -18.86 1.85
CA SER A 290 6.16 -20.31 1.99
C SER A 290 5.15 -20.72 3.06
N ALA A 291 4.93 -19.88 4.07
CA ALA A 291 3.89 -20.06 5.10
C ALA A 291 2.47 -19.70 4.63
N TYR A 292 2.30 -19.20 3.39
CA TYR A 292 1.05 -18.70 2.80
C TYR A 292 0.92 -19.02 1.29
#